data_AF-A0A2Z5YXN8-F1
#
_entry.id   AF-A0A2Z5YXN8-F1
#
_cell.length_a   1.000
_cell.length_b   1.000
_cell.length_c   1.000
_cell.angle_alpha   90.00
_cell.angle_beta   90.00
_cell.angle_gamma   90.00
#
_symmetry.space_group_name_H-M   'P 1'
#
loop_
_entity.id
_entity.type
_entity.pdbx_description
1 polymer ?
#
loop_
_entity_poly.entity_id
_entity_poly.type
_entity_poly.pdbx_seq_one_letter_code
_entity_poly.pdbx_strand_id
1 'polypeptide(L)'
;MIGPKPLSAVALKILGAVTLVAIAGCAAQTLRIEGAGCAEVAEGQRSHCLFKGFRQKLADRDATIAERTAERDSERMNHRQTKSAYREAQKLAAEAEEARLALVTLQQKEITDATLDDYRRRITGARAAAERLRAAAAGGGTAAAGAGGTRDVPALPAAAGRAAPATDQAGLPAGADELNWRLIATMQANQLDVLIDWIEAQHAIDPNNPSRGDDDNGL
;
A
#
# COMPACT_ATOMS: atom_id res chain seq x y z
N MET A 1 23.03 -38.23 -4.72
CA MET A 1 24.25 -37.57 -5.25
C MET A 1 24.94 -38.55 -6.17
N ILE A 2 24.80 -38.38 -7.49
CA ILE A 2 25.46 -39.22 -8.49
C ILE A 2 26.61 -38.38 -9.05
N GLY A 3 27.84 -38.71 -8.63
CA GLY A 3 29.04 -38.03 -9.13
C GLY A 3 29.33 -38.39 -10.59
N PRO A 4 29.89 -37.47 -11.40
CA PRO A 4 30.19 -37.75 -12.80
C PRO A 4 31.25 -38.85 -12.91
N LYS A 5 30.96 -39.88 -13.72
CA LYS A 5 31.89 -40.98 -14.02
C LYS A 5 33.06 -40.44 -14.85
N PRO A 6 34.32 -40.82 -14.55
CA PRO A 6 35.47 -40.38 -15.33
C PRO A 6 35.40 -40.96 -16.75
N LEU A 7 35.63 -40.09 -17.75
CA LEU A 7 35.69 -40.48 -19.15
C LEU A 7 36.88 -41.43 -19.39
N SER A 8 36.65 -42.51 -20.12
CA SER A 8 37.70 -43.50 -20.42
C SER A 8 38.79 -42.90 -21.30
N ALA A 9 40.02 -43.39 -21.16
CA ALA A 9 41.17 -42.94 -21.97
C ALA A 9 40.94 -43.07 -23.49
N VAL A 10 40.05 -43.98 -23.91
CA VAL A 10 39.63 -44.14 -25.30
C VAL A 10 38.72 -43.00 -25.75
N ALA A 11 37.76 -42.58 -24.90
CA ALA A 11 36.90 -41.45 -25.19
C ALA A 11 37.69 -40.14 -25.33
N LEU A 12 38.74 -39.95 -24.53
CA LEU A 12 39.61 -38.77 -24.62
C LEU A 12 40.40 -38.72 -25.94
N LYS A 13 40.89 -39.87 -26.43
CA LYS A 13 41.61 -39.97 -27.71
C LYS A 13 40.69 -39.71 -28.90
N ILE A 14 39.46 -40.24 -28.86
CA ILE A 14 38.48 -40.01 -29.92
C ILE A 14 38.08 -38.53 -29.95
N LEU A 15 37.84 -37.90 -28.79
CA LEU A 15 37.58 -36.46 -28.73
C LEU A 15 38.75 -35.65 -29.31
N GLY A 16 40.00 -35.99 -28.96
CA GLY A 16 41.19 -35.32 -29.49
C GLY A 16 41.30 -35.43 -31.01
N ALA A 17 41.08 -36.61 -31.58
CA ALA A 17 41.12 -36.84 -33.02
C ALA A 17 40.02 -36.07 -33.76
N VAL A 18 38.78 -36.08 -33.24
CA VAL A 18 37.65 -35.34 -33.84
C VAL A 18 37.91 -33.83 -33.81
N THR A 19 38.50 -33.32 -32.73
CA THR A 19 38.81 -31.89 -32.61
C THR A 19 39.90 -31.47 -33.63
N LEU A 20 40.93 -32.30 -33.82
CA LEU A 20 41.98 -32.05 -34.82
C LEU A 20 41.44 -32.06 -36.26
N VAL A 21 40.56 -33.00 -36.59
CA VAL A 21 39.93 -33.07 -37.92
C VAL A 21 39.02 -31.86 -38.17
N ALA A 22 38.27 -31.42 -37.16
CA ALA A 22 37.44 -30.21 -37.26
C ALA A 22 38.29 -28.94 -37.49
N ILE A 23 39.40 -28.79 -36.76
CA ILE A 23 40.33 -27.66 -36.94
C ILE A 23 40.95 -27.69 -38.34
N ALA A 24 41.39 -28.85 -38.82
CA ALA A 24 41.96 -29.02 -40.15
C ALA A 24 40.93 -28.72 -41.27
N GLY A 25 39.69 -29.18 -41.10
CA GLY A 25 38.59 -28.92 -42.03
C GLY A 25 38.24 -27.44 -42.13
N CYS A 26 38.16 -26.74 -40.99
CA CYS A 26 37.94 -25.29 -40.97
C CYS A 26 39.12 -24.53 -41.61
N ALA A 27 40.37 -24.93 -41.34
CA ALA A 27 41.54 -24.31 -41.97
C ALA A 27 41.50 -24.48 -43.50
N ALA A 28 41.14 -25.66 -44.00
CA ALA A 28 41.05 -25.95 -45.43
C ALA A 28 39.94 -25.15 -46.14
N GLN A 29 38.76 -25.01 -45.52
CA GLN A 29 37.69 -24.18 -46.09
C GLN A 29 38.03 -22.69 -46.11
N THR A 30 38.73 -22.20 -45.08
CA THR A 30 39.14 -20.79 -45.01
C THR A 30 40.18 -20.48 -46.10
N LEU A 31 41.14 -21.38 -46.32
CA LEU A 31 42.11 -21.31 -47.42
C LEU A 31 41.46 -21.30 -48.81
N ARG A 32 40.33 -21.99 -48.98
CA ARG A 32 39.65 -22.09 -50.27
C ARG A 32 38.91 -20.80 -50.66
N ILE A 33 38.36 -20.08 -49.68
CA ILE A 33 37.62 -18.83 -49.90
C ILE A 33 38.60 -17.65 -50.06
N GLU A 34 39.67 -17.61 -49.27
CA GLU A 34 40.68 -16.54 -49.35
C GLU A 34 41.67 -16.76 -50.52
N GLY A 35 41.92 -18.01 -50.91
CA GLY A 35 42.70 -18.35 -52.10
C GLY A 35 42.07 -17.85 -53.40
N ALA A 36 40.75 -17.64 -53.44
CA ALA A 36 40.06 -17.04 -54.60
C ALA A 36 40.38 -15.54 -54.75
N GLY A 37 40.56 -14.80 -53.64
CA GLY A 37 40.97 -13.39 -53.66
C GLY A 37 42.46 -13.17 -53.96
N CYS A 38 43.29 -14.20 -53.74
CA CYS A 38 44.72 -14.18 -54.04
C CYS A 38 45.09 -14.93 -55.33
N ALA A 39 44.11 -15.36 -56.14
CA ALA A 39 44.32 -16.21 -57.32
C ALA A 39 45.17 -15.53 -58.40
N GLU A 40 45.04 -14.21 -58.54
CA GLU A 40 45.75 -13.37 -59.52
C GLU A 40 47.16 -12.94 -59.06
N VAL A 41 47.56 -13.28 -57.83
CA VAL A 41 48.85 -12.88 -57.27
C VAL A 41 49.93 -13.89 -57.72
N ALA A 42 51.09 -13.39 -58.14
CA ALA A 42 52.22 -14.20 -58.61
C ALA A 42 52.58 -15.31 -57.60
N GLU A 43 53.04 -16.45 -58.11
CA GLU A 43 53.19 -17.70 -57.35
C GLU A 43 54.06 -17.56 -56.08
N GLY A 44 55.05 -16.66 -56.11
CA GLY A 44 55.91 -16.34 -54.95
C GLY A 44 55.28 -15.43 -53.87
N GLN A 45 54.13 -14.80 -54.14
CA GLN A 45 53.49 -13.83 -53.24
C GLN A 45 52.18 -14.33 -52.60
N ARG A 46 51.67 -15.50 -53.01
CA ARG A 46 50.40 -16.06 -52.51
C ARG A 46 50.40 -16.30 -51.00
N SER A 47 51.50 -16.80 -50.43
CA SER A 47 51.63 -17.02 -48.99
C SER A 47 51.50 -15.71 -48.21
N HIS A 48 52.13 -14.64 -48.69
CA HIS A 48 52.06 -13.31 -48.09
C HIS A 48 50.63 -12.73 -48.15
N CYS A 49 49.92 -12.95 -49.27
CA CYS A 49 48.52 -12.54 -49.42
C CYS A 49 47.60 -13.26 -48.40
N LEU A 50 47.73 -14.58 -48.25
CA LEU A 50 46.96 -15.37 -47.29
C LEU A 50 47.25 -15.00 -45.83
N PHE A 51 48.53 -14.84 -45.46
CA PHE A 51 48.89 -14.41 -44.11
C PHE A 51 48.35 -13.02 -43.77
N LYS A 52 48.33 -12.09 -44.74
CA LYS A 52 47.76 -10.76 -44.56
C LYS A 52 46.24 -10.83 -44.35
N GLY A 53 45.52 -11.63 -45.14
CA GLY A 53 44.07 -11.84 -44.98
C GLY A 53 43.72 -12.45 -43.62
N PHE A 54 44.46 -13.47 -43.20
CA PHE A 54 44.27 -14.10 -41.88
C PHE A 54 44.52 -13.12 -40.72
N ARG A 55 45.60 -12.33 -40.78
CA ARG A 55 45.86 -11.29 -39.76
C ARG A 55 44.76 -10.25 -39.70
N GLN A 56 44.25 -9.81 -40.85
CA GLN A 56 43.13 -8.86 -40.90
C GLN A 56 41.89 -9.45 -40.21
N LYS A 57 41.54 -10.71 -40.53
CA LYS A 57 40.39 -11.39 -39.93
C LYS A 57 40.51 -11.59 -38.43
N LEU A 58 41.72 -11.86 -37.92
CA LEU A 58 41.96 -11.90 -36.48
C LEU A 58 41.78 -10.51 -35.85
N ALA A 59 42.34 -9.46 -36.47
CA ALA A 59 42.16 -8.09 -35.98
C ALA A 59 40.67 -7.67 -35.95
N ASP A 60 39.90 -8.01 -36.99
CA ASP A 60 38.46 -7.74 -37.05
C ASP A 60 37.67 -8.50 -35.96
N ARG A 61 38.07 -9.76 -35.68
CA ARG A 61 37.48 -10.55 -34.59
C ARG A 61 37.81 -9.98 -33.23
N ASP A 62 39.06 -9.59 -32.99
CA ASP A 62 39.49 -8.99 -31.73
C ASP A 62 38.77 -7.65 -31.49
N ALA A 63 38.59 -6.83 -32.55
CA ALA A 63 37.80 -5.61 -32.49
C ALA A 63 36.33 -5.90 -32.14
N THR A 64 35.73 -6.90 -32.79
CA THR A 64 34.34 -7.32 -32.50
C THR A 64 34.18 -7.82 -31.06
N ILE A 65 35.14 -8.61 -30.55
CA ILE A 65 35.12 -9.12 -29.17
C ILE A 65 35.25 -7.96 -28.19
N ALA A 66 36.14 -7.00 -28.46
CA ALA A 66 36.31 -5.83 -27.62
C ALA A 66 35.03 -4.98 -27.56
N GLU A 67 34.38 -4.73 -28.70
CA GLU A 67 33.12 -4.01 -28.78
C GLU A 67 32.00 -4.71 -27.99
N ARG A 68 31.80 -6.01 -28.20
CA ARG A 68 30.79 -6.79 -27.47
C ARG A 68 31.05 -6.88 -25.98
N THR A 69 32.32 -6.88 -25.59
CA THR A 69 32.71 -6.84 -24.17
C THR A 69 32.33 -5.49 -23.57
N ALA A 70 32.62 -4.39 -24.26
CA ALA A 70 32.26 -3.05 -23.81
C ALA A 70 30.73 -2.87 -23.73
N GLU A 71 29.98 -3.35 -24.71
CA GLU A 71 28.50 -3.33 -24.73
C GLU A 71 27.93 -4.09 -23.52
N ARG A 72 28.37 -5.33 -23.31
CA ARG A 72 27.93 -6.16 -22.17
C ARG A 72 28.27 -5.54 -20.82
N ASP A 73 29.45 -4.94 -20.71
CA ASP A 73 29.89 -4.35 -19.44
C ASP A 73 29.11 -3.05 -19.16
N SER A 74 28.79 -2.26 -20.19
CA SER A 74 27.87 -1.12 -20.11
C SER A 74 26.46 -1.55 -19.70
N GLU A 75 25.91 -2.60 -20.33
CA GLU A 75 24.60 -3.16 -19.97
C GLU A 75 24.56 -3.62 -18.51
N ARG A 76 25.62 -4.30 -18.04
CA ARG A 76 25.74 -4.74 -16.63
C ARG A 76 25.78 -3.56 -15.66
N MET A 77 26.46 -2.47 -16.03
CA MET A 77 26.51 -1.26 -15.22
C MET A 77 25.12 -0.60 -15.14
N ASN A 78 24.46 -0.43 -16.27
CA ASN A 78 23.10 0.13 -16.34
C ASN A 78 22.11 -0.74 -15.54
N HIS A 79 22.19 -2.06 -15.67
CA HIS A 79 21.33 -2.97 -14.91
C HIS A 79 21.55 -2.90 -13.40
N ARG A 80 22.80 -2.76 -12.95
CA ARG A 80 23.12 -2.56 -11.53
C ARG A 80 22.53 -1.24 -11.03
N GLN A 81 22.64 -0.17 -11.80
CA GLN A 81 22.09 1.13 -11.45
C GLN A 81 20.56 1.11 -11.38
N THR A 82 19.89 0.50 -12.36
CA THR A 82 18.43 0.33 -12.33
C THR A 82 18.01 -0.49 -11.12
N LYS A 83 18.73 -1.57 -10.78
CA LYS A 83 18.45 -2.37 -9.59
C LYS A 83 18.64 -1.59 -8.29
N SER A 84 19.67 -0.76 -8.17
CA SER A 84 19.85 0.07 -6.98
C SER A 84 18.76 1.11 -6.85
N ALA A 85 18.43 1.81 -7.95
CA ALA A 85 17.36 2.81 -7.98
C ALA A 85 16.00 2.20 -7.61
N TYR A 86 15.70 0.99 -8.12
CA TYR A 86 14.47 0.28 -7.77
C TYR A 86 14.39 -0.08 -6.29
N ARG A 87 15.49 -0.55 -5.68
CA ARG A 87 15.53 -0.87 -4.24
C ARG A 87 15.37 0.39 -3.38
N GLU A 88 15.99 1.49 -3.79
CA GLU A 88 15.86 2.78 -3.11
C GLU A 88 14.42 3.29 -3.19
N ALA A 89 13.80 3.24 -4.38
CA ALA A 89 12.40 3.59 -4.57
C ALA A 89 11.46 2.72 -3.73
N GLN A 90 11.71 1.41 -3.61
CA GLN A 90 10.94 0.53 -2.73
C GLN A 90 11.06 0.92 -1.25
N LYS A 91 12.28 1.30 -0.81
CA LYS A 91 12.50 1.76 0.57
C LYS A 91 11.73 3.05 0.85
N LEU A 92 11.84 4.04 -0.05
CA LEU A 92 11.11 5.30 0.08
C LEU A 92 9.58 5.09 0.08
N ALA A 93 9.08 4.19 -0.77
CA ALA A 93 7.66 3.84 -0.78
C ALA A 93 7.21 3.18 0.52
N ALA A 94 8.03 2.30 1.12
CA ALA A 94 7.73 1.68 2.40
C ALA A 94 7.70 2.71 3.55
N GLU A 95 8.66 3.64 3.58
CA GLU A 95 8.69 4.72 4.58
C GLU A 95 7.48 5.65 4.45
N ALA A 96 7.09 5.99 3.22
CA ALA A 96 5.89 6.80 2.96
C ALA A 96 4.59 6.07 3.39
N GLU A 97 4.51 4.77 3.14
CA GLU A 97 3.36 3.95 3.55
C GLU A 97 3.28 3.84 5.07
N GLU A 98 4.39 3.65 5.77
CA GLU A 98 4.44 3.63 7.23
C GLU A 98 3.95 4.95 7.83
N ALA A 99 4.42 6.09 7.29
CA ALA A 99 3.98 7.41 7.73
C ALA A 99 2.46 7.61 7.50
N ARG A 100 1.94 7.18 6.34
CA ARG A 100 0.52 7.26 6.01
C ARG A 100 -0.33 6.43 6.96
N LEU A 101 0.08 5.20 7.26
CA LEU A 101 -0.61 4.32 8.20
C LEU A 101 -0.58 4.86 9.63
N ALA A 102 0.53 5.49 10.05
CA ALA A 102 0.63 6.12 11.35
C ALA A 102 -0.37 7.28 11.51
N LEU A 103 -0.50 8.14 10.48
CA LEU A 103 -1.47 9.23 10.47
C LEU A 103 -2.92 8.72 10.53
N VAL A 104 -3.26 7.73 9.71
CA VAL A 104 -4.59 7.11 9.74
C VAL A 104 -4.87 6.52 11.12
N THR A 105 -3.93 5.80 11.71
CA THR A 105 -4.07 5.22 13.06
C THR A 105 -4.33 6.30 14.11
N LEU A 106 -3.63 7.43 14.03
CA LEU A 106 -3.84 8.57 14.93
C LEU A 106 -5.25 9.16 14.77
N GLN A 107 -5.70 9.42 13.54
CA GLN A 107 -7.04 9.93 13.27
C GLN A 107 -8.14 8.99 13.76
N GLN A 108 -7.99 7.68 13.52
CA GLN A 108 -8.94 6.67 14.00
C GLN A 108 -9.03 6.66 15.53
N LYS A 109 -7.88 6.83 16.21
CA LYS A 109 -7.82 6.95 17.66
C LYS A 109 -8.53 8.20 18.15
N GLU A 110 -8.28 9.36 17.55
CA GLU A 110 -8.92 10.62 17.92
C GLU A 110 -10.44 10.55 17.77
N ILE A 111 -10.94 10.01 16.65
CA ILE A 111 -12.38 9.79 16.43
C ILE A 111 -12.95 8.87 17.51
N THR A 112 -12.25 7.78 17.83
CA THR A 112 -12.68 6.82 18.86
C THR A 112 -12.75 7.46 20.24
N ASP A 113 -11.71 8.20 20.64
CA ASP A 113 -11.64 8.85 21.94
C ASP A 113 -12.72 9.94 22.06
N ALA A 114 -12.91 10.76 21.03
CA ALA A 114 -13.97 11.78 20.98
C ALA A 114 -15.39 11.17 21.05
N THR A 115 -15.62 10.08 20.31
CA THR A 115 -16.88 9.32 20.32
C THR A 115 -17.20 8.78 21.70
N LEU A 116 -16.20 8.18 22.38
CA LEU A 116 -16.38 7.63 23.73
C LEU A 116 -16.72 8.71 24.75
N ASP A 117 -16.08 9.87 24.66
CA ASP A 117 -16.34 10.99 25.56
C ASP A 117 -17.72 11.60 25.33
N ASP A 118 -18.16 11.73 24.07
CA ASP A 118 -19.52 12.17 23.76
C ASP A 118 -20.57 11.17 24.28
N TYR A 119 -20.37 9.88 24.08
CA TYR A 119 -21.25 8.85 24.63
C TYR A 119 -21.37 8.92 26.15
N ARG A 120 -20.24 9.00 26.86
CA ARG A 120 -20.23 9.13 28.33
C ARG A 120 -20.99 10.37 28.80
N ARG A 121 -20.83 11.48 28.09
CA ARG A 121 -21.57 12.73 28.36
C ARG A 121 -23.08 12.53 28.18
N ARG A 122 -23.50 11.91 27.08
CA ARG A 122 -24.94 11.63 26.78
C ARG A 122 -25.56 10.72 27.84
N ILE A 123 -24.90 9.63 28.22
CA ILE A 123 -25.40 8.71 29.27
C ILE A 123 -25.48 9.40 30.63
N THR A 124 -24.48 10.21 31.00
CA THR A 124 -24.50 10.97 32.26
C THR A 124 -25.64 11.97 32.28
N GLY A 125 -25.86 12.69 31.17
CA GLY A 125 -26.99 13.61 31.00
C GLY A 125 -28.35 12.91 31.12
N ALA A 126 -28.52 11.76 30.46
CA ALA A 126 -29.74 10.96 30.50
C ALA A 126 -30.06 10.48 31.93
N ARG A 127 -29.05 9.98 32.67
CA ARG A 127 -29.21 9.58 34.07
C ARG A 127 -29.58 10.77 34.96
N ALA A 128 -28.89 11.90 34.82
CA ALA A 128 -29.19 13.09 35.60
C ALA A 128 -30.62 13.62 35.32
N ALA A 129 -31.08 13.55 34.08
CA ALA A 129 -32.46 13.90 33.72
C ALA A 129 -33.48 12.95 34.36
N ALA A 130 -33.23 11.64 34.32
CA ALA A 130 -34.09 10.65 34.98
C ALA A 130 -34.14 10.87 36.51
N GLU A 131 -33.02 11.17 37.17
CA GLU A 131 -33.03 11.47 38.61
C GLU A 131 -33.83 12.73 38.95
N ARG A 132 -33.72 13.80 38.14
CA ARG A 132 -34.54 15.01 38.32
C ARG A 132 -36.04 14.69 38.21
N LEU A 133 -36.42 13.86 37.24
CA LEU A 133 -37.81 13.43 37.07
C LEU A 133 -38.31 12.60 38.25
N ARG A 134 -37.49 11.67 38.77
CA ARG A 134 -37.83 10.90 39.98
C ARG A 134 -37.97 11.78 41.21
N ALA A 135 -37.06 12.72 41.41
CA ALA A 135 -37.12 13.67 42.52
C ALA A 135 -38.38 14.56 42.44
N ALA A 136 -38.75 15.03 41.25
CA ALA A 136 -39.97 15.81 41.03
C ALA A 136 -41.24 14.97 41.31
N ALA A 137 -41.27 13.71 40.86
CA ALA A 137 -42.38 12.80 41.13
C ALA A 137 -42.53 12.47 42.63
N ALA A 138 -41.42 12.32 43.35
CA ALA A 138 -41.41 12.09 44.80
C ALA A 138 -41.80 13.35 45.61
N GLY A 139 -41.39 14.54 45.16
CA GLY A 139 -41.71 15.81 45.82
C GLY A 139 -43.13 16.32 45.55
N GLY A 140 -43.76 15.91 44.44
CA GLY A 140 -45.13 16.28 44.06
C GLY A 140 -46.24 15.64 44.90
N GLY A 141 -45.91 14.78 45.86
CA GLY A 141 -46.87 14.08 46.73
C GLY A 141 -47.61 14.94 47.75
N THR A 142 -47.38 16.27 47.82
CA THR A 142 -48.05 17.14 48.82
C THR A 142 -48.56 18.50 48.33
N ALA A 143 -48.59 18.80 47.03
CA ALA A 143 -49.24 20.04 46.56
C ALA A 143 -49.61 20.02 45.06
N ALA A 144 -50.72 19.38 44.70
CA ALA A 144 -51.37 19.63 43.41
C ALA A 144 -52.87 19.34 43.45
N ALA A 145 -53.58 19.99 44.37
CA ALA A 145 -54.98 20.32 44.17
C ALA A 145 -55.05 21.83 43.88
N GLY A 146 -55.12 22.18 42.60
CA GLY A 146 -55.55 23.49 42.13
C GLY A 146 -54.47 24.56 41.99
N ALA A 147 -54.06 24.82 40.75
CA ALA A 147 -53.93 26.18 40.20
C ALA A 147 -53.59 26.08 38.71
N GLY A 148 -54.58 26.28 37.85
CA GLY A 148 -54.36 26.55 36.44
C GLY A 148 -53.57 27.85 36.30
N GLY A 149 -52.39 27.76 35.69
CA GLY A 149 -51.57 28.90 35.36
C GLY A 149 -50.82 28.59 34.07
N THR A 150 -51.36 29.06 32.96
CA THR A 150 -50.70 29.14 31.66
C THR A 150 -49.42 29.96 31.82
N ARG A 151 -48.27 29.29 31.89
CA ARG A 151 -46.98 29.96 31.82
C ARG A 151 -46.41 29.72 30.42
N ASP A 152 -46.43 30.78 29.61
CA ASP A 152 -45.77 30.80 28.31
C ASP A 152 -44.29 30.46 28.50
N VAL A 153 -43.87 29.34 27.92
CA VAL A 153 -42.47 28.89 27.93
C VAL A 153 -41.82 29.43 26.64
N PRO A 154 -40.67 30.11 26.71
CA PRO A 154 -39.99 30.64 25.52
C PRO A 154 -39.68 29.51 24.52
N ALA A 155 -39.96 29.75 23.25
CA ALA A 155 -39.69 28.81 22.17
C ALA A 155 -38.20 28.46 22.13
N LEU A 156 -37.88 27.19 22.42
CA LEU A 156 -36.55 26.64 22.24
C LEU A 156 -36.23 26.60 20.73
N PRO A 157 -35.03 27.04 20.30
CA PRO A 157 -34.64 26.92 18.90
C PRO A 157 -34.64 25.46 18.48
N ALA A 158 -35.11 25.20 17.25
CA ALA A 158 -35.17 23.87 16.67
C ALA A 158 -33.77 23.22 16.69
N ALA A 159 -33.60 22.17 17.50
CA ALA A 159 -32.40 21.37 17.47
C ALA A 159 -32.36 20.59 16.15
N ALA A 160 -31.23 20.68 15.44
CA ALA A 160 -30.93 19.88 14.26
C ALA A 160 -31.12 18.39 14.60
N GLY A 161 -31.80 17.67 13.69
CA GLY A 161 -32.35 16.34 13.92
C GLY A 161 -31.40 15.33 14.57
N ARG A 162 -31.83 14.83 15.73
CA ARG A 162 -31.45 13.54 16.34
C ARG A 162 -32.69 12.90 16.93
N ALA A 163 -32.63 11.60 17.19
CA ALA A 163 -33.75 10.80 17.69
C ALA A 163 -34.47 11.51 18.85
N ALA A 164 -35.76 11.80 18.64
CA ALA A 164 -36.59 12.42 19.66
C ALA A 164 -36.65 11.49 20.89
N PRO A 165 -36.51 12.02 22.12
CA PRO A 165 -36.78 11.23 23.31
C PRO A 165 -38.20 10.67 23.23
N ALA A 166 -38.38 9.44 23.72
CA ALA A 166 -39.67 8.75 23.72
C ALA A 166 -40.75 9.67 24.29
N THR A 167 -41.74 9.97 23.45
CA THR A 167 -42.76 11.01 23.61
C THR A 167 -43.28 11.17 25.02
N ASP A 168 -43.25 12.41 25.49
CA ASP A 168 -43.90 12.89 26.69
C ASP A 168 -45.43 12.72 26.53
N GLN A 169 -45.98 11.57 26.91
CA GLN A 169 -47.42 11.50 27.15
C GLN A 169 -47.76 12.50 28.25
N ALA A 170 -48.42 13.57 27.83
CA ALA A 170 -48.76 14.72 28.64
C ALA A 170 -49.53 14.31 29.90
N GLY A 171 -48.98 14.67 31.06
CA GLY A 171 -49.79 14.96 32.25
C GLY A 171 -50.01 13.84 33.27
N LEU A 172 -49.41 12.65 33.13
CA LEU A 172 -49.46 11.63 34.19
C LEU A 172 -48.05 11.38 34.74
N PRO A 173 -47.85 11.34 36.07
CA PRO A 173 -46.58 10.93 36.64
C PRO A 173 -46.34 9.47 36.21
N ALA A 174 -45.41 9.28 35.28
CA ALA A 174 -44.97 7.96 34.88
C ALA A 174 -44.59 7.18 36.15
N GLY A 175 -45.16 5.97 36.31
CA GLY A 175 -44.78 5.09 37.40
C GLY A 175 -43.27 4.85 37.39
N ALA A 176 -42.68 4.52 38.54
CA ALA A 176 -41.22 4.31 38.66
C ALA A 176 -40.67 3.32 37.60
N ASP A 177 -41.45 2.30 37.26
CA ASP A 177 -41.11 1.31 36.23
C ASP A 177 -41.08 1.89 34.82
N GLU A 178 -42.00 2.81 34.50
CA GLU A 178 -42.05 3.48 33.21
C GLU A 178 -40.89 4.46 33.05
N LEU A 179 -40.53 5.20 34.10
CA LEU A 179 -39.34 6.06 34.10
C LEU A 179 -38.05 5.26 33.89
N ASN A 180 -37.97 4.05 34.46
CA ASN A 180 -36.84 3.15 34.24
C ASN A 180 -36.78 2.65 32.79
N TRP A 181 -37.91 2.26 32.21
CA TRP A 181 -38.01 1.87 30.81
C TRP A 181 -37.59 3.00 29.85
N ARG A 182 -38.07 4.22 30.08
CA ARG A 182 -37.70 5.39 29.27
C ARG A 182 -36.20 5.70 29.36
N LEU A 183 -35.59 5.55 30.53
CA LEU A 183 -34.14 5.70 30.70
C LEU A 183 -33.37 4.65 29.88
N ILE A 184 -33.76 3.38 29.98
CA ILE A 184 -33.13 2.30 29.22
C ILE A 184 -33.25 2.54 27.72
N ALA A 185 -34.44 2.88 27.23
CA ALA A 185 -34.67 3.18 25.82
C ALA A 185 -33.81 4.37 25.35
N THR A 186 -33.70 5.42 26.16
CA THR A 186 -32.85 6.59 25.86
C THR A 186 -31.37 6.23 25.82
N MET A 187 -30.90 5.37 26.73
CA MET A 187 -29.51 4.89 26.72
C MET A 187 -29.21 4.05 25.48
N GLN A 188 -30.14 3.18 25.08
CA GLN A 188 -30.00 2.36 23.85
C GLN A 188 -30.01 3.23 22.58
N ALA A 189 -30.91 4.21 22.50
CA ALA A 189 -30.93 5.16 21.37
C ALA A 189 -29.62 5.95 21.29
N ASN A 190 -29.11 6.46 22.41
CA ASN A 190 -27.81 7.13 22.45
C ASN A 190 -26.66 6.23 22.01
N GLN A 191 -26.68 4.94 22.37
CA GLN A 191 -25.67 3.99 21.94
C GLN A 191 -25.69 3.79 20.41
N LEU A 192 -26.88 3.65 19.82
CA LEU A 192 -27.04 3.47 18.37
C LEU A 192 -26.59 4.71 17.61
N ASP A 193 -27.01 5.91 18.04
CA ASP A 193 -26.63 7.17 17.40
C ASP A 193 -25.10 7.35 17.39
N VAL A 194 -24.44 7.11 18.53
CA VAL A 194 -22.98 7.21 18.65
C VAL A 194 -22.27 6.18 17.76
N LEU A 195 -22.81 4.97 17.62
CA LEU A 195 -22.24 3.97 16.73
C LEU A 195 -22.36 4.38 15.26
N ILE A 196 -23.47 4.99 14.86
CA ILE A 196 -23.66 5.54 13.51
C ILE A 196 -22.64 6.67 13.27
N ASP A 197 -22.60 7.65 14.17
CA ASP A 197 -21.66 8.79 14.11
C ASP A 197 -20.20 8.29 13.98
N TRP A 198 -19.82 7.27 14.76
CA TRP A 198 -18.48 6.67 14.72
C TRP A 198 -18.19 6.00 13.37
N ILE A 199 -19.12 5.18 12.84
CA ILE A 199 -18.94 4.51 11.54
C ILE A 199 -18.78 5.55 10.43
N GLU A 200 -19.62 6.58 10.41
CA GLU A 200 -19.54 7.65 9.40
C GLU A 200 -18.22 8.41 9.48
N ALA A 201 -17.76 8.76 10.68
CA ALA A 201 -16.48 9.43 10.88
C ALA A 201 -15.28 8.56 10.45
N GLN A 202 -15.30 7.26 10.77
CA GLN A 202 -14.25 6.32 10.35
C GLN A 202 -14.21 6.15 8.83
N HIS A 203 -15.37 6.13 8.16
CA HIS A 203 -15.45 6.04 6.70
C HIS A 203 -15.02 7.32 5.97
N ALA A 204 -15.08 8.47 6.64
CA ALA A 204 -14.65 9.75 6.07
C ALA A 204 -13.12 9.92 6.04
N ILE A 205 -12.36 9.02 6.70
CA ILE A 205 -10.90 9.02 6.64
C ILE A 205 -10.46 8.62 5.22
N ASP A 206 -9.97 9.58 4.45
CA ASP A 206 -9.29 9.31 3.17
C ASP A 206 -7.82 8.97 3.44
N PRO A 207 -7.42 7.71 3.28
CA PRO A 207 -6.07 7.31 3.61
C PRO A 207 -5.06 7.81 2.56
N ASN A 208 -5.49 8.45 1.46
CA ASN A 208 -4.63 8.99 0.40
C ASN A 208 -4.53 10.52 0.42
N ASN A 209 -5.28 11.22 1.27
CA ASN A 209 -5.23 12.66 1.36
C ASN A 209 -4.59 13.12 2.68
N PRO A 210 -3.29 13.46 2.68
CA PRO A 210 -2.59 13.90 3.88
C PRO A 210 -2.97 15.32 4.34
N SER A 211 -3.71 16.12 3.55
CA SER A 211 -3.90 17.57 3.83
C SER A 211 -5.12 17.92 4.69
N ARG A 212 -6.00 16.98 5.01
CA ARG A 212 -7.23 17.32 5.77
C ARG A 212 -6.98 17.75 7.23
N GLY A 213 -5.74 17.69 7.72
CA GLY A 213 -5.35 18.22 9.03
C GLY A 213 -5.10 19.74 9.07
N ASP A 214 -4.87 20.40 7.92
CA ASP A 214 -4.40 21.80 7.87
C ASP A 214 -5.31 22.76 7.07
N ASP A 215 -6.33 22.24 6.38
CA ASP A 215 -7.19 23.06 5.51
C ASP A 215 -8.33 23.83 6.25
N ASP A 216 -8.45 23.67 7.59
CA ASP A 216 -9.47 24.32 8.44
C ASP A 216 -8.97 25.60 9.17
N ASN A 217 -7.93 26.27 8.63
CA ASN A 217 -7.51 27.63 9.05
C ASN A 217 -7.78 28.69 7.96
N GLY A 218 -8.93 28.57 7.28
CA GLY A 218 -9.37 29.50 6.25
C GLY A 218 -10.74 30.12 6.52
N LEU A 219 -10.71 31.28 7.19
CA LEU A 219 -11.77 32.31 7.40
C LEU A 219 -12.72 32.16 8.59
#